data_AF-A0A1J5QEN1-F1
#
_entry.id   AF-A0A1J5QEN1-F1
#
_cell.length_a   1.000
_cell.length_b   1.000
_cell.length_c   1.000
_cell.angle_alpha   90.00
_cell.angle_beta   90.00
_cell.angle_gamma   90.00
#
_symmetry.space_group_name_H-M   'P 1'
#
loop_
_entity.id
_entity.type
_entity.pdbx_description
1 polymer ?
#
loop_
_entity_poly.entity_id
_entity_poly.type
_entity_poly.pdbx_seq_one_letter_code
_entity_poly.pdbx_strand_id
1 'polypeptide(L)'
;MHAELILVHPFREGNGRLARLLCLLTALQAGLPPLDFSPMLGRGRCIYIGGIHAAMGWDYRPLAAEFEKIIVRSKQRAAANTL
;
A
#
# COMPACT_ATOMS: atom_id res chain seq x y z
N MET A 1 -4.38 -9.10 0.52
CA MET A 1 -3.61 -9.13 1.79
C MET A 1 -3.73 -7.82 2.57
N HIS A 2 -3.29 -6.66 2.05
CA HIS A 2 -3.32 -5.40 2.81
C HIS A 2 -4.71 -5.06 3.37
N ALA A 3 -5.73 -5.05 2.49
CA ALA A 3 -7.12 -4.80 2.87
C ALA A 3 -7.58 -5.77 3.96
N GLU A 4 -7.39 -7.07 3.76
CA GLU A 4 -7.79 -8.11 4.71
C GLU A 4 -7.26 -7.87 6.13
N LEU A 5 -5.98 -7.50 6.27
CA LEU A 5 -5.41 -7.22 7.59
C LEU A 5 -6.04 -5.98 8.25
N ILE A 6 -6.36 -4.97 7.45
CA ILE A 6 -7.04 -3.76 7.93
C ILE A 6 -8.49 -4.09 8.36
N LEU A 7 -9.18 -4.94 7.60
CA LEU A 7 -10.58 -5.32 7.82
C LEU A 7 -10.75 -6.24 9.03
N VAL A 8 -9.89 -7.25 9.18
CA VAL A 8 -9.89 -8.15 10.35
C VAL A 8 -9.49 -7.41 11.62
N HIS A 9 -8.67 -6.36 11.51
CA HIS A 9 -8.24 -5.48 12.60
C HIS A 9 -7.79 -6.21 13.89
N PRO A 10 -6.80 -7.13 13.80
CA PRO A 10 -6.51 -8.08 14.89
C PRO A 10 -5.86 -7.45 16.13
N PHE A 11 -5.33 -6.22 16.05
CA PHE A 11 -4.69 -5.54 17.18
C PHE A 11 -5.52 -4.35 17.65
N ARG A 12 -5.35 -3.95 18.92
CA ARG A 12 -5.98 -2.74 19.47
C ARG A 12 -5.57 -1.47 18.72
N GLU A 13 -4.30 -1.39 18.32
CA GLU A 13 -3.74 -0.27 17.58
C GLU A 13 -2.64 -0.74 16.61
N GLY A 14 -2.29 0.10 15.64
CA GLY A 14 -1.14 -0.13 14.77
C GLY A 14 -1.39 -1.03 13.55
N ASN A 15 -2.61 -1.51 13.33
CA ASN A 15 -2.97 -2.34 12.16
C ASN A 15 -2.55 -1.70 10.83
N GLY A 16 -2.74 -0.38 10.68
CA GLY A 16 -2.28 0.36 9.50
C GLY A 16 -0.77 0.37 9.29
N ARG A 17 0.02 0.43 10.37
CA ARG A 17 1.49 0.35 10.30
C ARG A 17 1.92 -1.07 9.93
N LEU A 18 1.33 -2.07 10.57
CA LEU A 18 1.63 -3.48 10.28
C LEU A 18 1.28 -3.87 8.84
N ALA A 19 0.11 -3.45 8.34
CA ALA A 19 -0.31 -3.74 6.96
C ALA A 19 0.65 -3.15 5.92
N ARG A 20 1.17 -1.93 6.17
CA ARG A 20 2.18 -1.32 5.30
C ARG A 20 3.54 -2.00 5.39
N LEU A 21 3.96 -2.39 6.60
CA LEU A 21 5.19 -3.15 6.80
C LEU A 21 5.13 -4.51 6.08
N LEU A 22 4.00 -5.20 6.18
CA LEU A 22 3.80 -6.47 5.50
C LEU A 22 3.80 -6.30 3.98
N CYS A 23 3.16 -5.25 3.44
CA CYS A 23 3.26 -4.91 2.02
C CYS A 23 4.69 -4.62 1.57
N LEU A 24 5.46 -3.89 2.38
CA LEU A 24 6.88 -3.64 2.10
C LEU A 24 7.65 -4.96 2.04
N LEU A 25 7.44 -5.87 2.99
CA LEU A 25 8.07 -7.19 3.00
C LEU A 25 7.70 -8.01 1.76
N THR A 26 6.42 -8.07 1.39
CA THR A 26 5.96 -8.78 0.19
C THR A 26 6.56 -8.20 -1.09
N ALA A 27 6.68 -6.87 -1.18
CA ALA A 27 7.31 -6.21 -2.32
C ALA A 27 8.80 -6.58 -2.41
N LEU A 28 9.53 -6.55 -1.30
CA LEU A 28 10.95 -6.94 -1.26
C LEU A 28 11.14 -8.42 -1.64
N GLN A 29 10.28 -9.32 -1.13
CA GLN A 29 10.30 -10.74 -1.50
C GLN A 29 10.01 -10.96 -2.99
N ALA A 30 9.25 -10.07 -3.63
CA ALA A 30 8.98 -10.08 -5.06
C ALA A 30 10.08 -9.38 -5.90
N GLY A 31 11.19 -8.96 -5.30
CA GLY A 31 12.29 -8.27 -6.00
C GLY A 31 11.98 -6.82 -6.38
N LEU A 32 10.94 -6.21 -5.80
CA LEU A 32 10.67 -4.79 -5.96
C LEU A 32 11.57 -3.96 -5.02
N PRO A 33 11.88 -2.70 -5.38
CA PRO A 33 12.57 -1.80 -4.46
C PRO A 33 11.69 -1.47 -3.23
N PRO A 34 12.26 -0.93 -2.14
CA PRO A 34 11.49 -0.43 -1.01
C PRO A 34 10.35 0.48 -1.45
N LEU A 35 9.15 0.22 -0.94
CA LEU A 35 7.95 0.94 -1.35
C LEU A 35 7.96 2.40 -0.89
N ASP A 36 7.73 3.32 -1.83
CA ASP A 36 7.51 4.74 -1.59
C ASP A 36 6.02 5.04 -1.46
N PHE A 37 5.55 5.13 -0.22
CA PHE A 37 4.16 5.42 0.13
C PHE A 37 3.75 6.89 -0.03
N SER A 38 4.62 7.78 -0.55
CA SER A 38 4.26 9.19 -0.77
C SER A 38 2.98 9.41 -1.60
N PRO A 39 2.61 8.57 -2.60
CA PRO A 39 1.34 8.72 -3.32
C PRO A 39 0.10 8.58 -2.44
N MET A 40 0.20 7.90 -1.29
CA MET A 40 -0.90 7.73 -0.33
C MET A 40 -1.04 8.91 0.64
N LEU A 41 -0.15 9.91 0.59
CA LEU A 41 -0.21 11.08 1.46
C LEU A 41 -1.15 12.16 0.88
N GLY A 42 -1.53 13.12 1.72
CA GLY A 42 -2.41 14.23 1.32
C GLY A 42 -3.73 13.73 0.72
N ARG A 43 -4.04 14.14 -0.51
CA ARG A 43 -5.28 13.71 -1.21
C ARG A 43 -5.32 12.20 -1.48
N GLY A 44 -4.18 11.54 -1.63
CA GLY A 44 -4.11 10.08 -1.80
C GLY A 44 -4.63 9.30 -0.61
N ARG A 45 -4.64 9.90 0.59
CA ARG A 45 -5.20 9.28 1.79
C ARG A 45 -6.69 8.98 1.62
N CYS A 46 -7.44 9.90 1.01
CA CYS A 46 -8.88 9.71 0.78
C CYS A 46 -9.13 8.57 -0.21
N ILE A 47 -8.31 8.44 -1.25
CA ILE A 47 -8.44 7.38 -2.26
C ILE A 47 -8.10 6.03 -1.64
N TYR A 48 -7.02 5.95 -0.86
CA TYR A 48 -6.68 4.75 -0.10
C TYR A 48 -7.81 4.30 0.84
N ILE A 49 -8.38 5.22 1.63
CA ILE A 49 -9.51 4.91 2.52
C ILE A 49 -10.72 4.44 1.70
N GLY A 50 -11.01 5.10 0.57
CA GLY A 50 -12.05 4.66 -0.37
C GLY A 50 -11.81 3.25 -0.89
N GLY A 51 -10.56 2.89 -1.21
CA GLY A 51 -10.19 1.53 -1.62
C GLY A 51 -10.36 0.49 -0.52
N ILE A 52 -10.10 0.83 0.74
CA ILE A 52 -10.39 -0.05 1.88
C ILE A 52 -11.90 -0.25 2.02
N HIS A 53 -12.72 0.79 1.86
CA HIS A 53 -14.18 0.66 1.91
C HIS A 53 -14.72 -0.20 0.76
N ALA A 54 -14.18 -0.05 -0.46
CA ALA A 54 -14.55 -0.90 -1.59
C ALA A 54 -14.21 -2.38 -1.34
N ALA A 55 -13.08 -2.66 -0.68
CA ALA A 55 -12.68 -4.01 -0.33
C ALA A 55 -13.64 -4.70 0.66
N MET A 56 -14.44 -3.97 1.44
CA MET A 56 -15.53 -4.58 2.24
C MET A 56 -16.56 -5.29 1.35
N GLY A 57 -16.78 -4.76 0.15
CA GLY A 57 -17.59 -5.36 -0.90
C GLY A 57 -16.82 -6.28 -1.84
N TRP A 58 -15.63 -6.75 -1.44
CA TRP A 58 -14.76 -7.66 -2.21
C TRP A 58 -14.23 -7.03 -3.51
N ASP A 59 -14.37 -5.71 -3.68
CA ASP A 59 -13.79 -4.98 -4.78
C ASP A 59 -12.42 -4.41 -4.39
N TYR A 60 -11.38 -5.17 -4.72
CA TYR A 60 -10.00 -4.80 -4.44
C TYR A 60 -9.38 -3.90 -5.51
N ARG A 61 -10.04 -3.69 -6.66
CA ARG A 61 -9.48 -2.96 -7.81
C ARG A 61 -9.09 -1.52 -7.45
N PRO A 62 -9.90 -0.75 -6.68
CA PRO A 62 -9.54 0.61 -6.31
C PRO A 62 -8.29 0.66 -5.43
N LEU A 63 -8.14 -0.28 -4.48
CA LEU A 63 -6.96 -0.35 -3.64
C LEU A 63 -5.73 -0.80 -4.44
N ALA A 64 -5.89 -1.77 -5.35
CA ALA A 64 -4.81 -2.22 -6.22
C ALA A 64 -4.25 -1.09 -7.08
N ALA A 65 -5.12 -0.24 -7.66
CA ALA A 65 -4.71 0.93 -8.44
C ALA A 65 -3.87 1.94 -7.62
N GLU A 66 -4.14 2.09 -6.33
CA GLU A 66 -3.29 2.91 -5.45
C GLU A 66 -1.92 2.26 -5.21
N PHE A 67 -1.86 0.94 -5.04
CA PHE A 67 -0.60 0.21 -4.92
C PHE A 67 0.23 0.22 -6.21
N GLU A 68 -0.39 0.24 -7.38
CA GLU A 68 0.32 0.43 -8.66
C GLU A 68 1.06 1.76 -8.70
N LYS A 69 0.41 2.86 -8.27
CA LYS A 69 1.05 4.18 -8.19
C LYS A 69 2.26 4.17 -7.24
N ILE A 70 2.14 3.49 -6.10
CA ILE A 70 3.22 3.29 -5.15
C ILE A 70 4.38 2.55 -5.80
N ILE A 71 4.12 1.43 -6.49
CA ILE A 71 5.17 0.63 -7.15
C ILE A 71 5.87 1.45 -8.23
N VAL A 72 5.13 2.18 -9.06
CA VAL A 72 5.70 3.07 -10.09
C VAL A 72 6.61 4.12 -9.45
N ARG A 73 6.13 4.82 -8.40
CA ARG A 73 6.91 5.82 -7.68
C ARG A 73 8.17 5.23 -7.04
N SER A 74 8.07 4.03 -6.49
CA SER A 74 9.17 3.30 -5.85
C SER A 74 10.28 2.99 -6.85
N LYS A 75 9.93 2.52 -8.05
CA LYS A 75 10.88 2.26 -9.15
C LYS A 75 11.57 3.53 -9.62
N GLN A 76 10.83 4.63 -9.78
CA GLN A 76 11.39 5.93 -10.14
C GLN A 76 12.41 6.42 -9.11
N ARG A 77 12.08 6.31 -7.83
CA ARG A 77 12.98 6.69 -6.73
C ARG A 77 14.24 5.83 -6.69
N ALA A 78 14.10 4.52 -6.88
CA ALA A 78 15.26 3.62 -6.93
C ALA A 78 16.20 3.95 -8.09
N ALA A 79 15.65 4.24 -9.28
CA ALA A 79 16.43 4.66 -10.44
C ALA A 79 17.17 5.99 -10.19
N ALA A 80 16.50 6.98 -9.58
CA ALA A 80 17.10 8.27 -9.25
C ALA A 80 18.24 8.19 -8.22
N ASN A 81 18.23 7.17 -7.35
CA ASN A 81 19.28 6.94 -6.36
C ASN A 81 20.49 6.16 -6.91
N THR A 82 20.43 5.70 -8.15
CA THR A 82 21.52 4.94 -8.80
C THR A 82 22.39 5.84 -9.70
N LEU A 83 21.99 7.10 -9.88
CA LEU A 83 22.72 8.16 -10.59
C LEU A 83 23.49 9.04 -9.59
#